data_AF-A0A317DT71-F1
#
_entry.id   AF-A0A317DT71-F1
#
_cell.length_a   1.000
_cell.length_b   1.000
_cell.length_c   1.000
_cell.angle_alpha   90.00
_cell.angle_beta   90.00
_cell.angle_gamma   90.00
#
_symmetry.space_group_name_H-M   'P 1'
#
loop_
_entity.id
_entity.type
_entity.pdbx_description
1 polymer ?
#
loop_
_entity_poly.entity_id
_entity_poly.type
_entity_poly.pdbx_seq_one_letter_code
_entity_poly.pdbx_strand_id
1 'polypeptide(L)'
;MRDLLPPAVAVAVAGPDDWAGDLLPAELTCLSDRAVPSRRRDFTAGRVCARRALAALGLPAAPVPAAPDRSPVWPAGVVGAITHTHGYCAAAAARSGEIRSVGLDAERHRELNAGVRRMICLPEEEAGLAGLPTGVSWPAVVFSAKETVYKLWHPVVGTWLDFHDARVTLDPDAGTFTARIAPARLHAAPVADPPALVTGRFSVDADLVRTAAVLPLS
;
A
#
# COMPACT_ATOMS: atom_id res chain seq x y z
N MET A 1 -10.42 -3.13 3.63
CA MET A 1 -9.06 -3.65 3.41
C MET A 1 -9.00 -5.15 3.61
N ARG A 2 -9.53 -5.71 4.71
CA ARG A 2 -9.53 -7.16 4.98
C ARG A 2 -10.06 -8.00 3.81
N ASP A 3 -11.12 -7.51 3.16
CA ASP A 3 -11.80 -8.07 2.00
C ASP A 3 -10.91 -8.25 0.75
N LEU A 4 -9.76 -7.56 0.68
CA LEU A 4 -8.86 -7.58 -0.47
C LEU A 4 -7.67 -8.53 -0.32
N LEU A 5 -7.39 -9.02 0.88
CA LEU A 5 -6.17 -9.78 1.21
C LEU A 5 -6.50 -11.21 1.63
N PRO A 6 -5.64 -12.20 1.34
CA PRO A 6 -5.86 -13.60 1.73
C PRO A 6 -5.80 -13.80 3.25
N PRO A 7 -6.39 -14.89 3.79
CA PRO A 7 -6.44 -15.15 5.22
C PRO A 7 -5.08 -15.16 5.94
N ALA A 8 -4.00 -15.55 5.25
CA ALA A 8 -2.63 -15.60 5.79
C ALA A 8 -2.04 -14.23 6.16
N VAL A 9 -2.60 -13.14 5.61
CA VAL A 9 -2.16 -11.77 5.90
C VAL A 9 -3.07 -11.21 6.97
N ALA A 10 -2.61 -10.84 8.15
CA ALA A 10 -3.41 -10.12 9.14
C ALA A 10 -3.65 -8.67 8.72
N VAL A 11 -4.83 -8.12 9.03
CA VAL A 11 -5.22 -6.76 8.66
C VAL A 11 -5.86 -6.05 9.85
N ALA A 12 -5.45 -4.82 10.10
CA ALA A 12 -6.08 -3.92 11.06
C ALA A 12 -6.46 -2.61 10.37
N VAL A 13 -7.66 -2.12 10.66
CA VAL A 13 -8.15 -0.80 10.23
C VAL A 13 -8.34 0.04 11.48
N ALA A 14 -7.97 1.32 11.40
CA ALA A 14 -8.02 2.24 12.52
C ALA A 14 -9.46 2.46 12.99
N GLY A 15 -9.70 2.23 14.28
CA GLY A 15 -10.87 2.73 15.00
C GLY A 15 -10.64 4.15 15.52
N PRO A 16 -11.65 4.81 16.11
CA PRO A 16 -11.55 6.17 16.64
C PRO A 16 -10.39 6.36 17.62
N ASP A 17 -10.20 5.41 18.55
CA ASP A 17 -9.18 5.50 19.59
C ASP A 17 -7.74 5.33 19.05
N ASP A 18 -7.59 4.66 17.90
CA ASP A 18 -6.26 4.40 17.33
C ASP A 18 -5.56 5.69 16.87
N TRP A 19 -6.32 6.74 16.55
CA TRP A 19 -5.78 8.04 16.12
C TRP A 19 -5.14 8.85 17.25
N ALA A 20 -5.43 8.47 18.50
CA ALA A 20 -4.88 9.06 19.71
C ALA A 20 -4.17 8.02 20.60
N GLY A 21 -3.89 6.84 20.06
CA GLY A 21 -3.22 5.77 20.79
C GLY A 21 -1.77 6.07 21.12
N ASP A 22 -1.16 5.24 21.96
CA ASP A 22 0.23 5.44 22.37
C ASP A 22 1.21 4.95 21.31
N LEU A 23 2.26 5.74 21.07
CA LEU A 23 3.43 5.31 20.31
C LEU A 23 4.46 4.70 21.26
N LEU A 24 5.11 3.62 20.82
CA LEU A 24 6.23 3.05 21.57
C LEU A 24 7.48 3.95 21.46
N PRO A 25 8.44 3.88 22.41
CA PRO A 25 9.60 4.77 22.40
C PRO A 25 10.37 4.81 21.07
N ALA A 26 10.57 3.67 20.43
CA ALA A 26 11.26 3.58 19.13
C ALA A 26 10.46 4.19 17.96
N GLU A 27 9.14 4.33 18.09
CA GLU A 27 8.30 4.98 17.07
C GLU A 27 8.20 6.49 17.32
N LEU A 28 8.23 6.92 18.58
CA LEU A 28 8.24 8.33 18.97
C LEU A 28 9.45 9.06 18.39
N THR A 29 10.62 8.43 18.36
CA THR A 29 11.85 9.01 17.79
C THR A 29 11.74 9.29 16.29
N CYS A 30 10.78 8.68 15.58
CA CYS A 30 10.52 8.94 14.17
C CYS A 30 9.71 10.23 13.93
N LEU A 31 9.15 10.83 14.97
CA LEU A 31 8.41 12.09 14.88
C LEU A 31 9.26 13.24 15.40
N SER A 32 9.47 14.25 14.55
CA SER A 32 10.02 15.53 15.01
C SER A 32 9.06 16.19 15.99
N ASP A 33 9.60 16.91 16.98
CA ASP A 33 8.82 17.76 17.89
C ASP A 33 7.99 18.81 17.14
N ARG A 34 8.43 19.20 15.94
CA ARG A 34 7.72 20.14 15.05
C ARG A 34 6.75 19.47 14.09
N ALA A 35 6.53 18.15 14.20
CA ALA A 35 5.57 17.46 13.34
C ALA A 35 4.18 18.04 13.53
N VAL A 36 3.57 18.49 12.42
CA VAL A 36 2.21 19.04 12.43
C VAL A 36 1.21 18.01 12.99
N PRO A 37 0.10 18.47 13.62
CA PRO A 37 -0.85 17.57 14.29
C PRO A 37 -1.38 16.44 13.42
N SER A 38 -1.68 16.74 12.14
CA SER A 38 -2.15 15.73 11.18
C SER A 38 -1.13 14.62 10.95
N ARG A 39 0.16 14.96 10.81
CA ARG A 39 1.22 13.98 10.62
C ARG A 39 1.38 13.09 11.84
N ARG A 40 1.36 13.67 13.05
CA ARG A 40 1.45 12.91 14.31
C ARG A 40 0.28 11.94 14.44
N ARG A 41 -0.93 12.42 14.18
CA ARG A 41 -2.17 11.64 14.24
C ARG A 41 -2.15 10.46 13.26
N ASP A 42 -1.83 10.71 11.98
CA ASP A 42 -1.82 9.68 10.95
C ASP A 42 -0.69 8.64 11.18
N PHE A 43 0.49 9.09 11.61
CA PHE A 43 1.58 8.19 12.00
C PHE A 43 1.18 7.30 13.16
N THR A 44 0.54 7.87 14.19
CA THR A 44 0.04 7.15 15.36
C THR A 44 -0.94 6.06 14.98
N ALA A 45 -2.00 6.40 14.24
CA ALA A 45 -2.99 5.42 13.77
C ALA A 45 -2.35 4.28 12.98
N GLY A 46 -1.40 4.60 12.09
CA GLY A 46 -0.68 3.61 11.30
C GLY A 46 0.12 2.63 12.16
N ARG A 47 0.82 3.12 13.20
CA ARG A 47 1.60 2.26 14.10
C ARG A 47 0.73 1.43 15.02
N VAL A 48 -0.36 2.00 15.54
CA VAL A 48 -1.34 1.23 16.33
C VAL A 48 -1.95 0.11 15.48
N CYS A 49 -2.34 0.40 14.23
CA CYS A 49 -2.81 -0.63 13.30
C CYS A 49 -1.76 -1.69 13.03
N ALA A 50 -0.50 -1.31 12.78
CA ALA A 50 0.57 -2.26 12.52
C ALA A 50 0.76 -3.23 13.70
N ARG A 51 0.77 -2.73 14.94
CA ARG A 51 0.87 -3.58 16.13
C ARG A 51 -0.35 -4.47 16.34
N ARG A 52 -1.56 -3.99 16.03
CA ARG A 52 -2.78 -4.83 16.05
C ARG A 52 -2.71 -5.94 14.99
N ALA A 53 -2.14 -5.67 13.80
CA ALA A 53 -1.91 -6.70 12.79
C ALA A 53 -0.86 -7.73 13.26
N LEU A 54 0.22 -7.31 13.93
CA LEU A 54 1.19 -8.22 14.56
C LEU A 54 0.53 -9.11 15.62
N ALA A 55 -0.29 -8.52 16.50
CA ALA A 55 -1.02 -9.27 17.53
C ALA A 55 -1.98 -10.30 16.92
N ALA A 56 -2.66 -9.97 15.83
CA ALA A 56 -3.52 -10.89 15.10
C ALA A 56 -2.77 -12.06 14.44
N LEU A 57 -1.46 -11.93 14.20
CA LEU A 57 -0.59 -13.05 13.79
C LEU A 57 -0.12 -13.90 14.99
N GLY A 58 -0.48 -13.54 16.22
CA GLY A 58 0.01 -14.18 17.44
C GLY A 58 1.45 -13.80 17.78
N LEU A 59 1.94 -12.66 17.29
CA LEU A 59 3.29 -12.16 17.58
C LEU A 59 3.27 -11.22 18.80
N PRO A 60 4.38 -11.14 19.56
CA PRO A 60 4.49 -10.20 20.66
C PRO A 60 4.40 -8.75 20.18
N ALA A 61 3.95 -7.86 21.07
CA ALA A 61 3.94 -6.45 20.79
C ALA A 61 5.38 -5.95 20.52
N ALA A 62 5.59 -5.36 19.35
CA ALA A 62 6.87 -4.82 18.93
C ALA A 62 6.65 -3.46 18.23
N PRO A 63 7.58 -2.51 18.36
CA PRO A 63 7.51 -1.25 17.64
C PRO A 63 7.72 -1.47 16.14
N VAL A 64 7.08 -0.64 15.32
CA VAL A 64 7.31 -0.59 13.87
C VAL A 64 7.85 0.79 13.53
N PRO A 65 9.14 1.10 13.75
CA PRO A 65 9.66 2.44 13.46
C PRO A 65 9.62 2.78 11.97
N ALA A 66 9.86 4.03 11.62
CA ALA A 66 10.10 4.43 10.23
C ALA A 66 11.60 4.40 9.92
N ALA A 67 11.96 3.80 8.79
CA ALA A 67 13.29 3.92 8.21
C ALA A 67 13.53 5.35 7.67
N PRO A 68 14.77 5.73 7.30
CA PRO A 68 15.07 7.04 6.74
C PRO A 68 14.25 7.40 5.49
N ASP A 69 13.92 6.40 4.67
CA ASP A 69 13.04 6.52 3.50
C ASP A 69 11.53 6.54 3.84
N ARG A 70 11.21 6.52 5.14
CA ARG A 70 9.87 6.48 5.74
C ARG A 70 9.13 5.14 5.64
N SER A 71 9.74 4.10 5.07
CA SER A 71 9.16 2.77 5.06
C SER A 71 9.01 2.22 6.49
N PRO A 72 7.99 1.40 6.78
CA PRO A 72 7.86 0.75 8.08
C PRO A 72 8.94 -0.34 8.25
N VAL A 73 9.63 -0.31 9.38
CA VAL A 73 10.59 -1.35 9.77
C VAL A 73 9.85 -2.41 10.58
N TRP A 74 9.58 -3.54 9.95
CA TRP A 74 8.89 -4.66 10.59
C TRP A 74 9.84 -5.49 11.46
N PRO A 75 9.33 -6.17 12.52
CA PRO A 75 10.10 -7.15 13.26
C PRO A 75 10.64 -8.26 12.34
N ALA A 76 11.73 -8.90 12.76
CA ALA A 76 12.29 -10.04 12.03
C ALA A 76 11.22 -11.12 11.78
N GLY A 77 11.20 -11.67 10.56
CA GLY A 77 10.22 -12.69 10.16
C GLY A 77 8.85 -12.13 9.74
N VAL A 78 8.70 -10.81 9.62
CA VAL A 78 7.44 -10.15 9.23
C VAL A 78 7.63 -9.26 8.02
N VAL A 79 6.65 -9.28 7.12
CA VAL A 79 6.47 -8.30 6.04
C VAL A 79 5.12 -7.61 6.19
N GLY A 80 4.98 -6.41 5.65
CA GLY A 80 3.73 -5.69 5.74
C GLY A 80 3.77 -4.31 5.09
N ALA A 81 2.61 -3.67 5.07
CA ALA A 81 2.44 -2.31 4.59
C ALA A 81 1.47 -1.53 5.48
N ILE A 82 1.56 -0.20 5.40
CA ILE A 82 0.67 0.74 6.09
C ILE A 82 0.18 1.74 5.03
N THR A 83 -1.11 2.06 5.07
CA THR A 83 -1.68 3.17 4.30
C THR A 83 -2.48 4.10 5.19
N HIS A 84 -2.56 5.37 4.81
CA HIS A 84 -3.47 6.33 5.40
C HIS A 84 -3.90 7.35 4.37
N THR A 85 -5.14 7.80 4.50
CA THR A 85 -5.68 8.98 3.82
C THR A 85 -6.62 9.70 4.78
N HIS A 86 -7.28 10.76 4.33
CA HIS A 86 -8.15 11.54 5.21
C HIS A 86 -9.29 10.68 5.79
N GLY A 87 -9.25 10.47 7.12
CA GLY A 87 -10.25 9.70 7.86
C GLY A 87 -10.10 8.19 7.79
N TYR A 88 -9.04 7.67 7.15
CA TYR A 88 -8.84 6.23 7.00
C TYR A 88 -7.38 5.85 7.20
N CYS A 89 -7.13 4.80 7.97
CA CYS A 89 -5.80 4.21 8.12
C CYS A 89 -5.92 2.70 8.28
N ALA A 90 -5.00 1.96 7.67
CA ALA A 90 -4.93 0.51 7.81
C ALA A 90 -3.48 0.02 7.73
N ALA A 91 -3.24 -1.13 8.34
CA ALA A 91 -2.01 -1.87 8.21
C ALA A 91 -2.30 -3.34 7.92
N ALA A 92 -1.40 -3.99 7.19
CA ALA A 92 -1.41 -5.42 7.02
C ALA A 92 -0.02 -6.00 7.27
N ALA A 93 0.01 -7.19 7.87
CA ALA A 93 1.23 -7.90 8.21
C ALA A 93 1.08 -9.39 7.88
N ALA A 94 2.16 -10.03 7.46
CA ALA A 94 2.22 -11.46 7.23
C ALA A 94 3.57 -12.01 7.67
N ARG A 95 3.64 -13.33 7.90
CA ARG A 95 4.90 -14.02 8.15
C ARG A 95 5.71 -14.06 6.86
N SER A 96 6.98 -13.65 6.91
CA SER A 96 7.84 -13.61 5.73
C SER A 96 8.15 -15.00 5.15
N GLY A 97 7.92 -16.05 5.92
CA GLY A 97 8.01 -17.46 5.48
C GLY A 97 6.74 -18.00 4.81
N GLU A 98 5.69 -17.17 4.64
CA GLU A 98 4.46 -17.53 3.92
C GLU A 98 4.17 -16.57 2.77
N ILE A 99 4.46 -15.29 2.98
CA ILE A 99 4.24 -14.21 2.02
C ILE A 99 5.54 -13.44 1.84
N ARG A 100 5.97 -13.27 0.59
CA ARG A 100 7.22 -12.57 0.25
C ARG A 100 7.13 -11.07 0.50
N SER A 101 5.98 -10.46 0.18
CA SER A 101 5.73 -9.04 0.40
C SER A 101 4.24 -8.74 0.39
N VAL A 102 3.83 -7.66 1.06
CA VAL A 102 2.45 -7.16 1.11
C VAL A 102 2.45 -5.70 0.72
N GLY A 103 1.55 -5.30 -0.18
CA GLY A 103 1.27 -3.91 -0.50
C GLY A 103 -0.20 -3.62 -0.36
N LEU A 104 -0.50 -2.42 0.11
CA LEU A 104 -1.86 -1.93 0.22
C LEU A 104 -1.87 -0.42 0.19
N ASP A 105 -2.98 0.10 -0.32
CA ASP A 105 -3.18 1.53 -0.42
C ASP A 105 -4.66 1.91 -0.33
N ALA A 106 -4.91 3.13 0.14
CA ALA A 106 -6.24 3.68 0.26
C ALA A 106 -6.22 5.17 -0.08
N GLU A 107 -7.08 5.55 -1.01
CA GLU A 107 -7.21 6.91 -1.52
C GLU A 107 -8.65 7.41 -1.40
N ARG A 108 -8.83 8.72 -1.36
CA ARG A 108 -10.19 9.29 -1.43
C ARG A 108 -10.76 9.06 -2.82
N HIS A 109 -12.00 8.58 -2.89
CA HIS A 109 -12.71 8.45 -4.15
C HIS A 109 -13.14 9.84 -4.64
N ARG A 110 -12.28 10.45 -5.45
CA ARG A 110 -12.51 11.77 -6.05
C ARG A 110 -11.80 11.88 -7.38
N GLU A 111 -12.33 12.75 -8.23
CA GLU A 111 -11.72 13.06 -9.52
C GLU A 111 -10.32 13.66 -9.35
N LEU A 112 -9.38 13.12 -10.12
CA LEU A 112 -8.02 13.64 -10.22
C LEU A 112 -7.95 14.66 -11.37
N ASN A 113 -7.30 15.79 -11.12
CA ASN A 113 -7.11 16.80 -12.18
C ASN A 113 -6.19 16.27 -13.29
N ALA A 114 -6.27 16.88 -14.48
CA ALA A 114 -5.53 16.42 -15.66
C ALA A 114 -4.00 16.43 -15.48
N GLY A 115 -3.45 17.32 -14.65
CA GLY A 115 -2.02 17.35 -14.35
C GLY A 115 -1.59 16.11 -13.57
N VAL A 116 -2.33 15.78 -12.51
CA VAL A 116 -2.11 14.58 -11.69
C VAL A 116 -2.30 13.31 -12.50
N ARG A 117 -3.35 13.26 -13.35
CA ARG A 117 -3.57 12.12 -14.27
C ARG A 117 -2.36 11.86 -15.16
N ARG A 118 -1.76 12.89 -15.77
CA ARG A 118 -0.55 12.74 -16.61
C ARG A 118 0.68 12.28 -15.86
N MET A 119 0.81 12.61 -14.58
CA MET A 119 1.92 12.13 -13.75
C MET A 119 1.80 10.64 -13.39
N ILE A 120 0.56 10.13 -13.32
CA ILE A 120 0.27 8.79 -12.81
C ILE A 120 0.03 7.81 -13.96
N CYS A 121 -0.88 8.16 -14.86
CA CYS A 121 -1.28 7.30 -15.97
C CYS A 121 -0.29 7.40 -17.12
N LEU A 122 0.05 6.26 -17.68
CA LEU A 122 0.58 6.12 -19.03
C LEU A 122 -0.53 6.46 -20.05
N PRO A 123 -0.18 6.93 -21.25
CA PRO A 123 -1.17 7.25 -22.29
C PRO A 123 -2.11 6.08 -22.62
N GLU A 124 -1.60 4.85 -22.66
CA GLU A 124 -2.39 3.65 -22.94
C GLU A 124 -3.28 3.21 -21.78
N GLU A 125 -2.91 3.53 -20.53
CA GLU A 125 -3.78 3.31 -19.37
C GLU A 125 -4.97 4.28 -19.47
N GLU A 126 -4.67 5.56 -19.69
CA GLU A 126 -5.65 6.64 -19.80
C GLU A 126 -6.67 6.37 -20.91
N ALA A 127 -6.21 5.91 -22.07
CA ALA A 127 -7.07 5.52 -23.19
C ALA A 127 -8.01 4.36 -22.81
N GLY A 128 -7.52 3.39 -22.02
CA GLY A 128 -8.31 2.27 -21.53
C GLY A 128 -9.39 2.67 -20.53
N LEU A 129 -9.18 3.72 -19.73
CA LEU A 129 -10.13 4.16 -18.71
C LEU A 129 -11.45 4.68 -19.29
N ALA A 130 -11.44 5.19 -20.52
CA ALA A 130 -12.64 5.74 -21.19
C ALA A 130 -13.73 4.68 -21.47
N GLY A 131 -13.35 3.40 -21.53
CA GLY A 131 -14.29 2.30 -21.75
C GLY A 131 -14.86 1.68 -20.47
N LEU A 132 -14.45 2.15 -19.29
CA LEU A 132 -14.86 1.58 -18.01
C LEU A 132 -16.19 2.19 -17.51
N PRO A 133 -16.91 1.50 -16.60
CA PRO A 133 -18.18 1.99 -16.05
C PRO A 133 -18.08 3.41 -15.47
N THR A 134 -19.14 4.22 -15.64
CA THR A 134 -19.19 5.57 -15.08
C THR A 134 -19.42 5.56 -13.57
N GLY A 135 -19.19 6.70 -12.89
CA GLY A 135 -19.40 6.84 -11.45
C GLY A 135 -18.23 6.38 -10.58
N VAL A 136 -17.15 5.90 -11.19
CA VAL A 136 -15.88 5.59 -10.53
C VAL A 136 -14.77 6.47 -11.09
N SER A 137 -13.96 7.04 -10.20
CA SER A 137 -12.73 7.72 -10.61
C SER A 137 -11.63 6.69 -10.87
N TRP A 138 -11.62 6.11 -12.07
CA TRP A 138 -10.63 5.12 -12.46
C TRP A 138 -9.17 5.59 -12.37
N PRO A 139 -8.83 6.86 -12.65
CA PRO A 139 -7.47 7.35 -12.39
C PRO A 139 -7.06 7.24 -10.92
N ALA A 140 -8.00 7.40 -9.97
CA ALA A 140 -7.72 7.19 -8.55
C ALA A 140 -7.49 5.71 -8.21
N VAL A 141 -8.17 4.79 -8.91
CA VAL A 141 -7.92 3.34 -8.82
C VAL A 141 -6.52 2.99 -9.34
N VAL A 142 -6.13 3.52 -10.50
CA VAL A 142 -4.78 3.33 -11.06
C VAL A 142 -3.73 3.91 -10.11
N PHE A 143 -3.94 5.11 -9.58
CA PHE A 143 -3.03 5.73 -8.61
C PHE A 143 -2.82 4.84 -7.38
N SER A 144 -3.90 4.42 -6.73
CA SER A 144 -3.83 3.56 -5.55
C SER A 144 -3.19 2.20 -5.88
N ALA A 145 -3.49 1.62 -7.04
CA ALA A 145 -2.88 0.37 -7.49
C ALA A 145 -1.35 0.52 -7.65
N LYS A 146 -0.86 1.63 -8.22
CA LYS A 146 0.56 1.89 -8.38
C LYS A 146 1.27 2.11 -7.03
N GLU A 147 0.63 2.81 -6.10
CA GLU A 147 1.12 2.93 -4.71
C GLU A 147 1.21 1.56 -4.01
N THR A 148 0.20 0.70 -4.19
CA THR A 148 0.22 -0.69 -3.72
C THR A 148 1.38 -1.47 -4.32
N VAL A 149 1.63 -1.33 -5.62
CA VAL A 149 2.74 -2.00 -6.33
C VAL A 149 4.09 -1.50 -5.82
N TYR A 150 4.26 -0.19 -5.62
CA TYR A 150 5.48 0.37 -5.03
C TYR A 150 5.75 -0.20 -3.63
N LYS A 151 4.71 -0.28 -2.78
CA LYS A 151 4.82 -0.84 -1.42
C LYS A 151 5.10 -2.34 -1.40
N LEU A 152 4.77 -3.07 -2.46
CA LEU A 152 5.21 -4.46 -2.68
C LEU A 152 6.66 -4.54 -3.16
N TRP A 153 7.01 -3.70 -4.13
CA TRP A 153 8.28 -3.69 -4.84
C TRP A 153 9.44 -3.27 -3.93
N HIS A 154 9.29 -2.16 -3.23
CA HIS A 154 10.37 -1.52 -2.50
C HIS A 154 11.01 -2.43 -1.44
N PRO A 155 10.25 -3.16 -0.59
CA PRO A 155 10.85 -4.09 0.38
C PRO A 155 11.59 -5.28 -0.26
N VAL A 156 11.23 -5.66 -1.48
CA VAL A 156 11.82 -6.82 -2.18
C VAL A 156 13.03 -6.42 -3.00
N VAL A 157 12.94 -5.31 -3.72
CA VAL A 157 13.93 -4.90 -4.72
C VAL A 157 14.85 -3.79 -4.21
N GLY A 158 14.40 -3.00 -3.23
CA GLY A 158 15.19 -1.92 -2.62
C GLY A 158 15.44 -0.73 -3.55
N THR A 159 14.67 -0.59 -4.64
CA THR A 159 14.80 0.52 -5.58
C THR A 159 13.50 1.30 -5.74
N TRP A 160 13.63 2.57 -6.12
CA TRP A 160 12.49 3.41 -6.47
C TRP A 160 11.78 2.88 -7.72
N LEU A 161 10.45 2.96 -7.77
CA LEU A 161 9.63 2.59 -8.92
C LEU A 161 8.65 3.75 -9.19
N ASP A 162 8.84 4.46 -10.30
CA ASP A 162 7.99 5.58 -10.68
C ASP A 162 6.62 5.12 -11.18
N PHE A 163 5.62 6.02 -11.24
CA PHE A 163 4.29 5.64 -11.74
C PHE A 163 4.33 5.07 -13.17
N HIS A 164 5.17 5.63 -14.05
CA HIS A 164 5.29 5.15 -15.43
C HIS A 164 6.15 3.87 -15.56
N ASP A 165 6.79 3.42 -14.48
CA ASP A 165 7.55 2.17 -14.48
C ASP A 165 6.65 0.92 -14.34
N ALA A 166 5.36 1.09 -14.11
CA ALA A 166 4.39 0.01 -14.04
C ALA A 166 3.13 0.33 -14.84
N ARG A 167 2.76 -0.58 -15.75
CA ARG A 167 1.50 -0.51 -16.49
C ARG A 167 0.44 -1.33 -15.78
N VAL A 168 -0.64 -0.67 -15.37
CA VAL A 168 -1.82 -1.22 -14.70
C VAL A 168 -2.93 -1.48 -15.72
N THR A 169 -3.56 -2.65 -15.61
CA THR A 169 -4.82 -2.99 -16.30
C THR A 169 -5.85 -3.34 -15.24
N LEU A 170 -7.07 -2.85 -15.39
CA LEU A 170 -8.17 -3.04 -14.44
C LEU A 170 -9.21 -4.00 -15.03
N ASP A 171 -9.77 -4.82 -14.16
CA ASP A 171 -10.98 -5.62 -14.39
C ASP A 171 -12.04 -5.18 -13.35
N PRO A 172 -12.98 -4.29 -13.74
CA PRO A 172 -14.06 -3.81 -12.86
C PRO A 172 -14.98 -4.91 -12.35
N ASP A 173 -15.29 -5.90 -13.18
CA ASP A 173 -16.26 -6.93 -12.85
C ASP A 173 -15.69 -7.90 -11.80
N ALA A 174 -14.39 -8.23 -11.93
CA ALA A 174 -13.69 -9.04 -10.94
C ALA A 174 -13.20 -8.24 -9.72
N GLY A 175 -13.14 -6.90 -9.80
CA GLY A 175 -12.51 -6.05 -8.80
C GLY A 175 -11.01 -6.34 -8.67
N THR A 176 -10.33 -6.56 -9.79
CA THR A 176 -8.90 -6.92 -9.82
C THR A 176 -8.08 -6.01 -10.71
N PHE A 177 -6.78 -5.90 -10.40
CA PHE A 177 -5.84 -5.23 -11.28
C PHE A 177 -4.62 -6.12 -11.53
N THR A 178 -3.98 -5.89 -12.66
CA THR A 178 -2.68 -6.46 -12.99
C THR A 178 -1.71 -5.33 -13.31
N ALA A 179 -0.55 -5.32 -12.65
CA ALA A 179 0.53 -4.40 -12.94
C ALA A 179 1.71 -5.14 -13.56
N ARG A 180 2.13 -4.72 -14.76
CA ARG A 180 3.33 -5.19 -15.44
C ARG A 180 4.45 -4.19 -15.24
N ILE A 181 5.55 -4.63 -14.65
CA ILE A 181 6.72 -3.78 -14.43
C ILE A 181 7.49 -3.62 -15.74
N ALA A 182 7.96 -2.40 -16.01
CA ALA A 182 8.72 -2.09 -17.21
C ALA A 182 10.01 -2.94 -17.31
N PRO A 183 10.34 -3.51 -18.48
CA PRO A 183 11.52 -4.35 -18.65
C PRO A 183 12.84 -3.70 -18.20
N ALA A 184 12.99 -2.38 -18.41
CA ALA A 184 14.16 -1.64 -17.97
C ALA A 184 14.35 -1.70 -16.43
N ARG A 185 13.25 -1.71 -15.67
CA ARG A 185 13.30 -1.81 -14.21
C ARG A 185 13.61 -3.21 -13.72
N LEU A 186 13.14 -4.23 -14.42
CA LEU A 186 13.50 -5.62 -14.14
C LEU A 186 14.97 -5.88 -14.44
N HIS A 187 15.48 -5.35 -15.55
CA HIS A 187 16.90 -5.49 -15.92
C HIS A 187 17.84 -4.78 -14.95
N ALA A 188 17.44 -3.61 -14.43
CA ALA A 188 18.23 -2.83 -13.48
C ALA A 188 18.05 -3.28 -12.01
N ALA A 189 17.21 -4.27 -11.73
CA ALA A 189 16.93 -4.69 -10.36
C ALA A 189 18.17 -5.38 -9.74
N PRO A 190 18.57 -5.00 -8.51
CA PRO A 190 19.74 -5.58 -7.84
C PRO A 190 19.44 -6.93 -7.17
N VAL A 191 18.40 -7.64 -7.61
CA VAL A 191 17.94 -8.92 -7.04
C VAL A 191 17.73 -9.93 -8.14
N ALA A 192 17.87 -11.22 -7.84
CA ALA A 192 17.78 -12.30 -8.84
C ALA A 192 16.36 -12.49 -9.39
N ASP A 193 15.34 -12.20 -8.59
CA ASP A 193 13.93 -12.49 -8.92
C ASP A 193 13.03 -11.27 -8.65
N PRO A 194 13.16 -10.15 -9.40
CA PRO A 194 12.27 -9.01 -9.24
C PRO A 194 10.87 -9.37 -9.77
N PRO A 195 9.79 -8.93 -9.10
CA PRO A 195 8.43 -9.27 -9.54
C PRO A 195 8.10 -8.55 -10.86
N ALA A 196 7.97 -9.31 -11.95
CA ALA A 196 7.62 -8.78 -13.27
C ALA A 196 6.11 -8.48 -13.43
N LEU A 197 5.28 -9.21 -12.68
CA LEU A 197 3.83 -9.13 -12.71
C LEU A 197 3.30 -9.13 -11.28
N VAL A 198 2.41 -8.18 -10.99
CA VAL A 198 1.67 -8.13 -9.73
C VAL A 198 0.18 -8.23 -10.05
N THR A 199 -0.51 -9.18 -9.43
CA THR A 199 -1.97 -9.26 -9.45
C THR A 199 -2.51 -8.86 -8.09
N GLY A 200 -3.46 -7.93 -8.10
CA GLY A 200 -4.08 -7.41 -6.89
C GLY A 200 -5.57 -7.25 -7.02
N ARG A 201 -6.18 -6.82 -5.93
CA ARG A 201 -7.62 -6.58 -5.81
C ARG A 201 -7.87 -5.13 -5.46
N PHE A 202 -9.02 -4.63 -5.86
CA PHE A 202 -9.47 -3.30 -5.49
C PHE A 202 -10.94 -3.31 -5.09
N SER A 203 -11.33 -2.30 -4.32
CA SER A 203 -12.71 -2.02 -3.97
C SER A 203 -12.89 -0.50 -3.96
N VAL A 204 -14.01 -0.04 -4.52
CA VAL A 204 -14.38 1.37 -4.56
C VAL A 204 -15.74 1.52 -3.89
N ASP A 205 -15.84 2.46 -2.97
CA ASP A 205 -17.10 2.89 -2.37
C ASP A 205 -17.26 4.42 -2.55
N ALA A 206 -18.27 5.02 -1.93
CA ALA A 206 -18.53 6.46 -2.09
C ALA A 206 -17.39 7.36 -1.59
N ASP A 207 -16.57 6.88 -0.65
CA ASP A 207 -15.56 7.68 0.03
C ASP A 207 -14.13 7.29 -0.33
N LEU A 208 -13.91 6.00 -0.61
CA LEU A 208 -12.60 5.38 -0.69
C LEU A 208 -12.42 4.51 -1.93
N VAL A 209 -11.22 4.61 -2.48
CA VAL A 209 -10.58 3.60 -3.31
C VAL A 209 -9.63 2.83 -2.41
N ARG A 210 -9.68 1.50 -2.43
CA ARG A 210 -8.76 0.65 -1.67
C ARG A 210 -8.17 -0.39 -2.61
N THR A 211 -6.86 -0.58 -2.55
CA THR A 211 -6.14 -1.57 -3.34
C THR A 211 -5.24 -2.40 -2.44
N ALA A 212 -5.06 -3.68 -2.77
CA ALA A 212 -4.12 -4.54 -2.07
C ALA A 212 -3.62 -5.66 -2.98
N ALA A 213 -2.40 -6.12 -2.71
CA ALA A 213 -1.80 -7.25 -3.40
C ALA A 213 -0.79 -7.94 -2.47
N VAL A 214 -0.51 -9.21 -2.77
CA VAL A 214 0.53 -9.98 -2.10
C VAL A 214 1.47 -10.55 -3.16
N LEU A 215 2.75 -10.63 -2.82
CA LEU A 215 3.69 -11.46 -3.56
C LEU A 215 3.83 -12.79 -2.81
N PRO A 216 3.48 -13.93 -3.43
CA PRO A 216 3.72 -15.24 -2.83
C PRO A 216 5.23 -15.51 -2.75
N LEU A 217 5.60 -16.53 -1.97
CA LEU A 217 6.95 -17.10 -2.08
C LEU A 217 7.15 -17.70 -3.48
N SER A 218 8.36 -17.56 -4.00
CA SER A 218 8.80 -18.15 -5.27
C SER A 218 9.02 -19.67 -5.15
#